data_AF-A0A7C9JWW6-F1
#
_entry.id   AF-A0A7C9JWW6-F1
#
_cell.length_a   1.000
_cell.length_b   1.000
_cell.length_c   1.000
_cell.angle_alpha   90.00
_cell.angle_beta   90.00
_cell.angle_gamma   90.00
#
_symmetry.space_group_name_H-M   'P 1'
#
loop_
_entity.id
_entity.type
_entity.pdbx_description
1 polymer ?
#
loop_
_entity_poly.entity_id
_entity_poly.type
_entity_poly.pdbx_seq_one_letter_code
_entity_poly.pdbx_strand_id
1 'polypeptide(L)'
;MLFRLFALVLLAGVGWSQAMAAPNGAKLYARNCASCHGASGNGGIGVPLALPSFQAGISDDYLRKTIQLGRPGRVMPSFSSLSKDEIEALVRHVRSWSKVPAPVFSATRVKGDPKHGGKLFAQHCAACHGVNGEGAQGTGVTFSRPRDLPIMAPALHNPGFLAAASDGMIKATLMKGREGTPMVSFLKQGLKEKEINDIVSYVRSFETQPLAKSARLLETESPVIVRESPYNLQTTVERVKTAVTTHNFFYGRVQTLEYGMTEPAKENPKQVIVYFCNISLLNQALAVDPRVGMFLPCRITILEKPDGKVDIMSVNPKVLSRLFNNSELNQLCEDMKQSYTAIMEEATL
;
A
#
# COMPACT_ATOMS: atom_id res chain seq x y z
N MET A 1 62.12 15.90 -62.91
CA MET A 1 62.86 15.78 -61.65
C MET A 1 61.85 15.73 -60.53
N LEU A 2 61.84 14.62 -59.77
CA LEU A 2 61.41 14.44 -58.37
C LEU A 2 59.97 14.82 -57.94
N PHE A 3 59.24 14.13 -57.07
CA PHE A 3 59.35 12.85 -56.35
C PHE A 3 57.95 12.49 -55.80
N ARG A 4 57.69 11.20 -55.59
CA ARG A 4 56.48 10.58 -55.01
C ARG A 4 56.18 11.09 -53.58
N LEU A 5 54.90 11.10 -53.17
CA LEU A 5 54.52 10.58 -51.83
C LEU A 5 53.03 10.21 -51.75
N PHE A 6 52.82 8.92 -51.47
CA PHE A 6 51.58 8.25 -51.07
C PHE A 6 51.07 8.84 -49.75
N ALA A 7 49.78 9.22 -49.67
CA ALA A 7 49.12 9.51 -48.40
C ALA A 7 48.00 8.48 -48.16
N LEU A 8 48.22 7.69 -47.12
CA LEU A 8 47.37 6.65 -46.55
C LEU A 8 46.04 7.25 -46.08
N VAL A 9 44.90 6.79 -46.60
CA VAL A 9 43.57 7.11 -46.05
C VAL A 9 43.34 6.24 -44.81
N LEU A 10 43.56 6.81 -43.62
CA LEU A 10 43.17 6.24 -42.34
C LEU A 10 41.65 6.38 -42.16
N LEU A 11 40.91 5.31 -42.42
CA LEU A 11 39.52 5.13 -42.00
C LEU A 11 39.48 5.05 -40.47
N ALA A 12 39.33 6.19 -39.79
CA ALA A 12 38.95 6.23 -38.39
C ALA A 12 37.48 5.82 -38.29
N GLY A 13 37.24 4.56 -37.92
CA GLY A 13 35.93 4.08 -37.50
C GLY A 13 35.49 4.82 -36.24
N VAL A 14 34.69 5.87 -36.43
CA VAL A 14 33.97 6.54 -35.34
C VAL A 14 32.85 5.58 -34.92
N GLY A 15 33.13 4.74 -33.93
CA GLY A 15 32.10 3.98 -33.25
C GLY A 15 31.10 4.95 -32.62
N TRP A 16 29.91 5.05 -33.18
CA TRP A 16 28.77 5.68 -32.52
C TRP A 16 28.42 4.88 -31.27
N SER A 17 29.04 5.25 -30.15
CA SER A 17 28.45 4.97 -28.85
C SER A 17 27.16 5.77 -28.80
N GLN A 18 26.02 5.11 -29.06
CA GLN A 18 24.73 5.67 -28.68
C GLN A 18 24.73 5.76 -27.16
N ALA A 19 25.15 6.91 -26.63
CA ALA A 19 24.91 7.26 -25.25
C ALA A 19 23.39 7.25 -25.07
N MET A 20 22.86 6.22 -24.39
CA MET A 20 21.45 6.23 -24.01
C MET A 20 21.21 7.50 -23.19
N ALA A 21 20.35 8.38 -23.69
CA ALA A 21 20.07 9.66 -23.04
C ALA A 21 19.62 9.41 -21.60
N ALA A 22 20.20 10.14 -20.63
CA ALA A 22 19.88 9.98 -19.22
C ALA A 22 18.37 10.17 -18.97
N PRO A 23 17.75 9.41 -18.06
CA PRO A 23 16.32 9.52 -17.78
C PRO A 23 15.90 10.94 -17.40
N ASN A 24 14.78 11.41 -17.95
CA ASN A 24 14.24 12.74 -17.66
C ASN A 24 13.35 12.72 -16.41
N GLY A 25 13.89 13.22 -15.30
CA GLY A 25 13.20 13.25 -14.00
C GLY A 25 11.89 14.03 -13.99
N ALA A 26 11.80 15.16 -14.71
CA ALA A 26 10.57 15.96 -14.77
C ALA A 26 9.44 15.21 -15.50
N LYS A 27 9.77 14.51 -16.60
CA LYS A 27 8.80 13.68 -17.34
C LYS A 27 8.33 12.48 -16.50
N LEU A 28 9.27 11.83 -15.78
CA LEU A 28 8.94 10.75 -14.86
C LEU A 28 8.03 11.24 -13.72
N TYR A 29 8.32 12.40 -13.14
CA TYR A 29 7.53 12.99 -12.06
C TYR A 29 6.12 13.35 -12.52
N ALA A 30 5.98 13.98 -13.68
CA ALA A 30 4.69 14.34 -14.26
C ALA A 30 3.79 13.11 -14.48
N ARG A 31 4.36 12.00 -14.94
CA ARG A 31 3.63 10.75 -15.20
C ARG A 31 3.24 10.00 -13.93
N ASN A 32 4.11 9.98 -12.93
CA ASN A 32 4.00 9.04 -11.81
C ASN A 32 3.65 9.69 -10.45
N CYS A 33 3.93 10.98 -10.27
CA CYS A 33 3.92 11.61 -8.95
C CYS A 33 3.02 12.86 -8.87
N ALA A 34 2.93 13.63 -9.94
CA ALA A 34 2.27 14.94 -9.95
C ALA A 34 0.76 14.89 -9.61
N SER A 35 0.07 13.80 -9.91
CA SER A 35 -1.35 13.62 -9.58
C SER A 35 -1.63 13.66 -8.08
N CYS A 36 -0.67 13.24 -7.26
CA CYS A 36 -0.79 13.24 -5.80
C CYS A 36 -0.02 14.40 -5.16
N HIS A 37 1.22 14.64 -5.60
CA HIS A 37 2.13 15.61 -4.98
C HIS A 37 2.10 17.01 -5.61
N GLY A 38 1.25 17.22 -6.62
CA GLY A 38 1.13 18.48 -7.36
C GLY A 38 2.24 18.63 -8.42
N ALA A 39 1.93 19.33 -9.51
CA ALA A 39 2.88 19.54 -10.62
C ALA A 39 4.16 20.28 -10.19
N SER A 40 4.05 21.16 -9.19
CA SER A 40 5.17 21.92 -8.62
C SER A 40 5.62 21.40 -7.26
N GLY A 41 5.22 20.18 -6.87
CA GLY A 41 5.54 19.61 -5.56
C GLY A 41 4.83 20.28 -4.38
N ASN A 42 3.81 21.10 -4.64
CA ASN A 42 3.07 21.85 -3.63
C ASN A 42 2.06 20.98 -2.83
N GLY A 43 1.98 19.68 -3.11
CA GLY A 43 1.15 18.72 -2.40
C GLY A 43 -0.27 18.61 -2.94
N GLY A 44 -1.17 18.10 -2.10
CA GLY A 44 -2.56 17.83 -2.44
C GLY A 44 -3.02 16.59 -1.70
N ILE A 45 -3.14 15.47 -2.43
CA ILE A 45 -3.38 14.15 -1.83
C ILE A 45 -2.11 13.67 -1.12
N GLY A 46 -0.96 13.84 -1.77
CA GLY A 46 0.36 13.54 -1.22
C GLY A 46 0.96 14.74 -0.48
N VAL A 47 2.02 14.47 0.29
CA VAL A 47 2.75 15.51 1.03
C VAL A 47 3.40 16.53 0.08
N PRO A 48 3.47 17.81 0.47
CA PRO A 48 4.06 18.87 -0.34
C PRO A 48 5.59 18.78 -0.35
N LEU A 49 6.12 18.11 -1.38
CA LEU A 49 7.54 17.81 -1.56
C LEU A 49 8.42 19.07 -1.74
N ALA A 50 7.86 20.16 -2.25
CA ALA A 50 8.59 21.42 -2.44
C ALA A 50 8.67 22.27 -1.15
N LEU A 51 8.03 21.87 -0.04
CA LEU A 51 8.14 22.63 1.21
C LEU A 51 9.59 22.71 1.67
N PRO A 52 10.09 23.92 2.01
CA PRO A 52 11.47 24.09 2.51
C PRO A 52 11.77 23.20 3.72
N SER A 53 10.82 23.07 4.66
CA SER A 53 10.97 22.25 5.86
C SER A 53 11.05 20.75 5.56
N PHE A 54 10.33 20.28 4.53
CA PHE A 54 10.43 18.90 4.06
C PHE A 54 11.78 18.66 3.41
N GLN A 55 12.20 19.55 2.50
CA GLN A 55 13.48 19.44 1.79
C GLN A 55 14.68 19.43 2.74
N ALA A 56 14.67 20.29 3.76
CA ALA A 56 15.71 20.37 4.78
C ALA A 56 15.72 19.20 5.78
N GLY A 57 14.63 18.43 5.86
CA GLY A 57 14.43 17.39 6.87
C GLY A 57 14.69 15.96 6.41
N ILE A 58 14.97 15.73 5.12
CA ILE A 58 15.08 14.38 4.53
C ILE A 58 16.37 14.22 3.75
N SER A 59 16.97 13.02 3.76
CA SER A 59 18.14 12.71 2.92
C SER A 59 17.74 12.21 1.53
N ASP A 60 18.70 12.17 0.61
CA ASP A 60 18.46 11.56 -0.71
C ASP A 60 18.22 10.05 -0.62
N ASP A 61 18.90 9.37 0.31
CA ASP A 61 18.65 7.94 0.59
C ASP A 61 17.20 7.69 1.05
N TYR A 62 16.66 8.57 1.90
CA TYR A 62 15.26 8.52 2.31
C TYR A 62 14.32 8.65 1.10
N LEU A 63 14.60 9.57 0.18
CA LEU A 63 13.80 9.74 -1.05
C LEU A 63 13.87 8.50 -1.94
N ARG A 64 15.08 7.99 -2.24
CA ARG A 64 15.28 6.79 -3.05
C ARG A 64 14.48 5.60 -2.51
N LYS A 65 14.67 5.29 -1.23
CA LYS A 65 13.98 4.16 -0.58
C LYS A 65 12.49 4.38 -0.48
N THR A 66 12.04 5.62 -0.27
CA THR A 66 10.60 5.93 -0.25
C THR A 66 9.97 5.73 -1.63
N ILE A 67 10.64 6.12 -2.71
CA ILE A 67 10.16 5.87 -4.08
C ILE A 67 10.15 4.36 -4.36
N GLN A 68 11.25 3.67 -4.03
CA GLN A 68 11.42 2.25 -4.33
C GLN A 68 10.47 1.34 -3.55
N LEU A 69 10.25 1.62 -2.26
CA LEU A 69 9.49 0.75 -1.36
C LEU A 69 8.05 1.23 -1.17
N GLY A 70 7.77 2.49 -1.48
CA GLY A 70 6.51 3.14 -1.16
C GLY A 70 6.24 3.18 0.35
N ARG A 71 4.95 3.13 0.67
CA ARG A 71 4.44 2.96 2.03
C ARG A 71 3.42 1.82 2.02
N PRO A 72 3.83 0.55 2.20
CA PRO A 72 2.91 -0.59 2.23
C PRO A 72 1.79 -0.38 3.24
N GLY A 73 0.53 -0.63 2.91
CA GLY A 73 -0.60 -0.26 3.77
C GLY A 73 -1.16 1.15 3.54
N ARG A 74 -0.55 1.99 2.69
CA ARG A 74 -0.89 3.41 2.50
C ARG A 74 -0.99 3.79 1.02
N VAL A 75 -1.46 5.01 0.77
CA VAL A 75 -1.74 5.54 -0.58
C VAL A 75 -0.49 5.65 -1.47
N MET A 76 0.70 5.84 -0.89
CA MET A 76 1.95 5.99 -1.65
C MET A 76 2.44 4.60 -2.12
N PRO A 77 2.31 4.27 -3.42
CA PRO A 77 2.68 2.96 -3.91
C PRO A 77 4.20 2.77 -3.98
N SER A 78 4.62 1.52 -4.17
CA SER A 78 5.98 1.19 -4.55
C SER A 78 6.19 1.44 -6.05
N PHE A 79 7.34 2.00 -6.40
CA PHE A 79 7.80 2.15 -7.78
C PHE A 79 8.99 1.22 -8.09
N SER A 80 8.92 -0.02 -7.60
CA SER A 80 9.98 -1.03 -7.75
C SER A 80 10.30 -1.43 -9.21
N SER A 81 9.42 -1.10 -10.15
CA SER A 81 9.65 -1.30 -11.59
C SER A 81 10.56 -0.24 -12.22
N LEU A 82 10.81 0.89 -11.55
CA LEU A 82 11.74 1.91 -12.05
C LEU A 82 13.18 1.46 -11.86
N SER A 83 14.02 1.73 -12.86
CA SER A 83 15.46 1.53 -12.77
C SER A 83 16.11 2.49 -11.76
N LYS A 84 17.33 2.15 -11.32
CA LYS A 84 18.11 3.01 -10.42
C LYS A 84 18.31 4.42 -11.00
N ASP A 85 18.61 4.51 -12.30
CA ASP A 85 18.84 5.79 -12.96
C ASP A 85 17.56 6.64 -13.08
N GLU A 86 16.40 6.00 -13.25
CA GLU A 86 15.11 6.68 -13.21
C GLU A 86 14.78 7.21 -11.80
N ILE A 87 15.09 6.43 -10.76
CA ILE A 87 14.94 6.87 -9.37
C ILE A 87 15.87 8.05 -9.08
N GLU A 88 17.14 8.01 -9.50
CA GLU A 88 18.05 9.15 -9.34
C GLU A 88 17.58 10.39 -10.12
N ALA A 89 17.02 10.21 -11.30
CA ALA A 89 16.43 11.31 -12.07
C ALA A 89 15.24 11.94 -11.33
N LEU A 90 14.36 11.13 -10.71
CA LEU A 90 13.27 11.61 -9.86
C LEU A 90 13.78 12.35 -8.62
N VAL A 91 14.78 11.80 -7.92
CA VAL A 91 15.39 12.46 -6.74
C VAL A 91 15.96 13.81 -7.13
N ARG A 92 16.73 13.90 -8.23
CA ARG A 92 17.25 15.19 -8.75
C ARG A 92 16.14 16.17 -9.08
N HIS A 93 15.03 15.71 -9.67
CA HIS A 93 13.89 16.57 -9.96
C HIS A 93 13.23 17.10 -8.68
N VAL A 94 12.95 16.24 -7.70
CA VAL A 94 12.39 16.65 -6.39
C VAL A 94 13.33 17.62 -5.68
N ARG A 95 14.64 17.44 -5.80
CA ARG A 95 15.63 18.36 -5.22
C ARG A 95 15.76 19.68 -5.96
N SER A 96 15.34 19.78 -7.22
CA SER A 96 15.44 21.02 -8.00
C SER A 96 14.61 22.17 -7.44
N TRP A 97 13.61 21.89 -6.59
CA TRP A 97 12.81 22.92 -5.89
C TRP A 97 13.51 23.51 -4.66
N SER A 98 14.62 22.92 -4.20
CA SER A 98 15.37 23.40 -3.04
C SER A 98 16.76 23.87 -3.45
N LYS A 99 17.20 25.00 -2.92
CA LYS A 99 18.60 25.45 -2.99
C LYS A 99 19.44 24.94 -1.82
N VAL A 100 18.81 24.32 -0.82
CA VAL A 100 19.49 23.77 0.36
C VAL A 100 20.03 22.38 0.02
N PRO A 101 21.33 22.10 0.28
CA PRO A 101 21.89 20.77 0.10
C PRO A 101 21.15 19.72 0.93
N ALA A 102 21.06 18.49 0.42
CA ALA A 102 20.44 17.40 1.13
C ALA A 102 21.17 17.16 2.48
N PRO A 103 20.45 17.08 3.61
CA PRO A 103 21.05 16.75 4.88
C PRO A 103 21.63 15.33 4.85
N VAL A 104 22.80 15.18 5.49
CA VAL A 104 23.42 13.89 5.75
C VAL A 104 23.17 13.51 7.20
N PHE A 105 22.60 12.33 7.42
CA PHE A 105 22.33 11.79 8.75
C PHE A 105 23.24 10.61 9.02
N SER A 106 23.60 10.41 10.28
CA SER A 106 24.35 9.23 10.70
C SER A 106 23.56 7.95 10.37
N ALA A 107 24.26 6.97 9.80
CA ALA A 107 23.73 5.62 9.59
C ALA A 107 23.79 4.77 10.88
N THR A 108 24.49 5.25 11.91
CA THR A 108 24.62 4.54 13.19
C THR A 108 23.28 4.49 13.89
N ARG A 109 22.90 3.30 14.37
CA ARG A 109 21.73 3.12 15.22
C ARG A 109 21.85 3.93 16.50
N VAL A 110 20.77 4.60 16.87
CA VAL A 110 20.69 5.35 18.12
C VAL A 110 20.52 4.37 19.28
N LYS A 111 21.35 4.53 20.32
CA LYS A 111 21.25 3.77 21.56
C LYS A 111 20.35 4.53 22.54
N GLY A 112 19.27 3.88 22.96
CA GLY A 112 18.29 4.37 23.92
C GLY A 112 17.53 3.21 24.55
N ASP A 113 16.71 3.52 25.56
CA ASP A 113 15.83 2.57 26.23
C ASP A 113 14.44 2.55 25.56
N PRO A 114 14.08 1.50 24.79
CA PRO A 114 12.78 1.44 24.13
C PRO A 114 11.60 1.33 25.10
N LYS A 115 11.78 0.80 26.32
CA LYS A 115 10.69 0.74 27.31
C LYS A 115 10.35 2.12 27.83
N HIS A 116 11.38 2.92 28.13
CA HIS A 116 11.19 4.32 28.50
C HIS A 116 10.64 5.14 27.32
N GLY A 117 11.20 4.92 26.12
CA GLY A 117 10.74 5.55 24.88
C GLY A 117 9.26 5.30 24.58
N GLY A 118 8.77 4.09 24.85
CA GLY A 118 7.34 3.76 24.67
C GLY A 118 6.41 4.57 25.59
N LYS A 119 6.82 4.85 26.83
CA LYS A 119 6.05 5.71 27.75
C LYS A 119 5.98 7.14 27.22
N LEU A 120 7.13 7.68 26.81
CA LEU A 120 7.22 9.02 26.22
C LEU A 120 6.43 9.13 24.92
N PHE A 121 6.47 8.09 24.08
CA PHE A 121 5.70 8.02 22.84
C PHE A 121 4.20 8.06 23.11
N ALA A 122 3.71 7.30 24.10
CA ALA A 122 2.31 7.32 24.49
C ALA A 122 1.85 8.71 24.96
N GLN A 123 2.72 9.44 25.67
CA GLN A 123 2.43 10.77 26.20
C GLN A 123 2.45 11.88 25.13
N HIS A 124 3.38 11.80 24.17
CA HIS A 124 3.70 12.92 23.29
C HIS A 124 3.38 12.68 21.81
N CYS A 125 3.31 11.42 21.38
CA CYS A 125 3.27 11.06 19.96
C CYS A 125 1.96 10.37 19.57
N ALA A 126 1.44 9.50 20.43
CA ALA A 126 0.32 8.62 20.11
C ALA A 126 -0.98 9.34 19.74
N ALA A 127 -1.20 10.57 20.25
CA ALA A 127 -2.37 11.37 19.90
C ALA A 127 -2.48 11.66 18.40
N CYS A 128 -1.35 11.78 17.70
CA CYS A 128 -1.31 12.01 16.26
C CYS A 128 -0.86 10.75 15.49
N HIS A 129 0.13 10.04 16.00
CA HIS A 129 0.75 8.91 15.33
C HIS A 129 0.13 7.55 15.67
N GLY A 130 -0.94 7.51 16.47
CA GLY A 130 -1.57 6.27 16.93
C GLY A 130 -0.76 5.57 18.03
N VAL A 131 -1.42 4.74 18.82
CA VAL A 131 -0.81 4.11 20.01
C VAL A 131 0.27 3.09 19.65
N ASN A 132 0.18 2.49 18.46
CA ASN A 132 1.14 1.55 17.89
C ASN A 132 1.91 2.13 16.69
N GLY A 133 1.92 3.46 16.52
CA GLY A 133 2.59 4.11 15.40
C GLY A 133 1.87 3.95 14.06
N GLU A 134 0.56 3.65 14.06
CA GLU A 134 -0.26 3.47 12.87
C GLU A 134 -0.51 4.76 12.08
N GLY A 135 -0.30 5.94 12.64
CA GLY A 135 -0.62 7.21 11.99
C GLY A 135 -2.14 7.42 11.87
N ALA A 136 -2.55 8.27 10.93
CA ALA A 136 -3.97 8.46 10.65
C ALA A 136 -4.63 7.17 10.13
N GLN A 137 -5.95 7.01 10.37
CA GLN A 137 -6.73 5.88 9.88
C GLN A 137 -6.76 5.80 8.34
N GLY A 138 -6.96 4.61 7.81
CA GLY A 138 -7.10 4.30 6.40
C GLY A 138 -5.79 4.38 5.63
N THR A 139 -5.87 4.71 4.35
CA THR A 139 -4.68 4.80 3.47
C THR A 139 -3.82 6.04 3.72
N GLY A 140 -4.16 6.85 4.73
CA GLY A 140 -3.56 8.16 4.96
C GLY A 140 -4.08 9.23 4.00
N VAL A 141 -5.24 9.00 3.35
CA VAL A 141 -6.02 9.98 2.60
C VAL A 141 -7.50 9.82 2.93
N THR A 142 -8.14 10.88 3.41
CA THR A 142 -9.59 10.91 3.63
C THR A 142 -10.24 11.69 2.50
N PHE A 143 -10.79 10.99 1.51
CA PHE A 143 -11.50 11.64 0.39
C PHE A 143 -12.81 12.31 0.84
N SER A 144 -13.35 11.91 1.99
CA SER A 144 -14.70 12.27 2.46
C SER A 144 -14.72 13.07 3.76
N ARG A 145 -13.57 13.51 4.30
CA ARG A 145 -13.51 14.32 5.53
C ARG A 145 -12.72 15.61 5.31
N PRO A 146 -13.05 16.69 6.05
CA PRO A 146 -12.29 17.93 6.03
C PRO A 146 -10.80 17.69 6.28
N ARG A 147 -9.94 18.33 5.48
CA ARG A 147 -8.49 18.31 5.68
C ARG A 147 -8.11 19.43 6.64
N ASP A 148 -8.48 19.26 7.90
CA ASP A 148 -8.29 20.28 8.94
C ASP A 148 -6.81 20.58 9.21
N LEU A 149 -5.95 19.61 8.92
CA LEU A 149 -4.49 19.74 8.97
C LEU A 149 -3.90 19.63 7.56
N PRO A 150 -2.89 20.46 7.22
CA PRO A 150 -2.27 20.43 5.90
C PRO A 150 -1.57 19.10 5.61
N ILE A 151 -1.20 18.34 6.65
CA ILE A 151 -0.45 17.08 6.57
C ILE A 151 -0.96 16.10 7.64
N MET A 152 -1.25 14.86 7.25
CA MET A 152 -1.56 13.75 8.17
C MET A 152 -0.30 13.14 8.78
N ALA A 153 -0.42 12.71 10.04
CA ALA A 153 0.67 12.04 10.74
C ALA A 153 1.02 10.71 10.04
N PRO A 154 2.28 10.49 9.63
CA PRO A 154 2.67 9.25 8.98
C PRO A 154 2.60 8.05 9.93
N ALA A 155 2.31 6.89 9.36
CA ALA A 155 2.45 5.60 10.02
C ALA A 155 3.93 5.30 10.29
N LEU A 156 4.35 5.44 11.54
CA LEU A 156 5.73 5.23 11.99
C LEU A 156 6.11 3.75 12.08
N HIS A 157 5.14 2.85 12.25
CA HIS A 157 5.36 1.41 12.19
C HIS A 157 5.40 0.86 10.75
N ASN A 158 5.30 1.73 9.74
CA ASN A 158 5.23 1.32 8.35
C ASN A 158 6.59 0.76 7.90
N PRO A 159 6.64 -0.42 7.28
CA PRO A 159 7.92 -1.07 6.96
C PRO A 159 8.71 -0.28 5.90
N GLY A 160 8.01 0.37 4.95
CA GLY A 160 8.64 1.27 3.99
C GLY A 160 9.21 2.52 4.65
N PHE A 161 8.52 3.07 5.67
CA PHE A 161 9.04 4.20 6.45
C PHE A 161 10.27 3.80 7.27
N LEU A 162 10.17 2.70 8.02
CA LEU A 162 11.25 2.23 8.89
C LEU A 162 12.52 1.91 8.09
N ALA A 163 12.37 1.30 6.90
CA ALA A 163 13.48 1.01 6.00
C ALA A 163 14.11 2.28 5.37
N ALA A 164 13.29 3.30 5.09
CA ALA A 164 13.74 4.54 4.44
C ALA A 164 14.34 5.56 5.42
N ALA A 165 13.71 5.76 6.58
CA ALA A 165 14.16 6.71 7.57
C ALA A 165 15.37 6.16 8.31
N SER A 166 16.43 6.94 8.48
CA SER A 166 17.55 6.60 9.38
C SER A 166 17.27 7.08 10.81
N ASP A 167 17.93 6.49 11.80
CA ASP A 167 17.75 6.89 13.20
C ASP A 167 18.14 8.35 13.40
N GLY A 168 19.23 8.78 12.75
CA GLY A 168 19.66 10.17 12.74
C GLY A 168 18.61 11.12 12.15
N MET A 169 17.88 10.70 11.12
CA MET A 169 16.79 11.49 10.53
C MET A 169 15.59 11.59 11.48
N ILE A 170 15.18 10.49 12.11
CA ILE A 170 14.08 10.47 13.10
C ILE A 170 14.45 11.36 14.28
N LYS A 171 15.66 11.20 14.82
CA LYS A 171 16.20 12.03 15.90
C LYS A 171 16.20 13.51 15.54
N ALA A 172 16.72 13.86 14.36
CA ALA A 172 16.73 15.24 13.89
C ALA A 172 15.31 15.83 13.74
N THR A 173 14.35 15.01 13.28
CA THR A 173 12.94 15.41 13.19
C THR A 173 12.36 15.69 14.57
N LEU A 174 12.62 14.85 15.58
CA LEU A 174 12.18 15.08 16.96
C LEU A 174 12.83 16.32 17.58
N MET A 175 14.11 16.56 17.30
CA MET A 175 14.86 17.69 17.83
C MET A 175 14.45 19.02 17.19
N LYS A 176 14.18 19.05 15.89
CA LYS A 176 13.93 20.30 15.14
C LYS A 176 12.43 20.55 14.88
N GLY A 177 11.60 19.50 14.93
CA GLY A 177 10.24 19.54 14.41
C GLY A 177 10.22 19.62 12.89
N ARG A 178 9.03 19.86 12.34
CA ARG A 178 8.76 20.14 10.93
C ARG A 178 7.89 21.38 10.84
N GLU A 179 8.52 22.49 10.48
CA GLU A 179 7.84 23.76 10.26
C GLU A 179 6.72 23.62 9.21
N GLY A 180 5.60 24.30 9.44
CA GLY A 180 4.39 24.16 8.62
C GLY A 180 3.56 22.91 8.94
N THR A 181 3.89 22.17 10.02
CA THR A 181 3.13 21.01 10.49
C THR A 181 2.94 21.05 12.02
N PRO A 182 2.00 20.26 12.57
CA PRO A 182 1.88 20.08 14.02
C PRO A 182 3.05 19.36 14.70
N MET A 183 4.01 18.82 13.93
CA MET A 183 5.19 18.13 14.48
C MET A 183 6.21 19.15 15.00
N VAL A 184 6.07 19.57 16.26
CA VAL A 184 6.95 20.56 16.89
C VAL A 184 8.32 20.00 17.30
N SER A 185 9.24 20.90 17.69
CA SER A 185 10.53 20.51 18.29
C SER A 185 10.32 20.05 19.73
N PHE A 186 10.60 18.78 20.02
CA PHE A 186 10.46 18.24 21.36
C PHE A 186 11.59 18.64 22.31
N LEU A 187 12.76 19.03 21.78
CA LEU A 187 13.78 19.71 22.58
C LEU A 187 13.26 21.03 23.14
N LYS A 188 12.59 21.83 22.31
CA LYS A 188 11.98 23.10 22.75
C LYS A 188 10.77 22.89 23.67
N GLN A 189 10.14 21.72 23.62
CA GLN A 189 9.07 21.31 24.56
C GLN A 189 9.62 20.72 25.87
N GLY A 190 10.95 20.63 26.04
CA GLY A 190 11.58 20.23 27.30
C GLY A 190 12.07 18.79 27.36
N LEU A 191 11.90 17.98 26.31
CA LEU A 191 12.54 16.66 26.27
C LEU A 191 14.06 16.80 26.14
N LYS A 192 14.79 15.96 26.87
CA LYS A 192 16.24 15.86 26.81
C LYS A 192 16.66 14.96 25.66
N GLU A 193 17.89 15.13 25.17
CA GLU A 193 18.41 14.32 24.07
C GLU A 193 18.39 12.80 24.38
N LYS A 194 18.63 12.41 25.64
CA LYS A 194 18.50 11.02 26.06
C LYS A 194 17.08 10.49 25.86
N GLU A 195 16.06 11.27 26.21
CA GLU A 195 14.65 10.91 26.06
C GLU A 195 14.26 10.80 24.58
N ILE A 196 14.82 11.68 23.74
CA ILE A 196 14.68 11.58 22.29
C ILE A 196 15.32 10.29 21.77
N ASN A 197 16.50 9.92 22.25
CA ASN A 197 17.14 8.66 21.87
C ASN A 197 16.28 7.45 22.28
N ASP A 198 15.70 7.49 23.49
CA ASP A 198 14.78 6.46 23.99
C ASP A 198 13.55 6.33 23.06
N ILE A 199 12.94 7.44 22.64
CA ILE A 199 11.83 7.46 21.67
C ILE A 199 12.26 6.89 20.31
N VAL A 200 13.43 7.27 19.79
CA VAL A 200 13.96 6.73 18.53
C VAL A 200 14.12 5.21 18.62
N SER A 201 14.71 4.70 19.70
CA SER A 201 14.84 3.26 19.94
C SER A 201 13.48 2.57 20.06
N TYR A 202 12.47 3.21 20.65
CA TYR A 202 11.11 2.68 20.67
C TYR A 202 10.49 2.61 19.27
N VAL A 203 10.58 3.67 18.45
CA VAL A 203 10.10 3.65 17.05
C VAL A 203 10.80 2.55 16.25
N ARG A 204 12.08 2.28 16.50
CA ARG A 204 12.81 1.16 15.88
C ARG A 204 12.37 -0.21 16.34
N SER A 205 11.84 -0.34 17.55
CA SER A 205 11.30 -1.62 18.01
C SER A 205 10.16 -2.14 17.12
N PHE A 206 9.46 -1.25 16.40
CA PHE A 206 8.44 -1.62 15.41
C PHE A 206 8.98 -2.44 14.23
N GLU A 207 10.30 -2.45 13.98
CA GLU A 207 10.90 -3.34 12.96
C GLU A 207 10.87 -4.82 13.41
N THR A 208 10.90 -5.05 14.73
CA THR A 208 10.95 -6.38 15.35
C THR A 208 9.60 -6.85 15.89
N GLN A 209 8.70 -5.91 16.17
CA GLN A 209 7.31 -6.25 16.43
C GLN A 209 6.69 -6.65 15.08
N PRO A 210 5.99 -7.79 14.99
CA PRO A 210 5.30 -8.10 13.76
C PRO A 210 4.40 -6.91 13.47
N LEU A 211 4.53 -6.36 12.26
CA LEU A 211 3.43 -5.74 11.54
C LEU A 211 2.17 -6.42 12.05
N ALA A 212 1.25 -5.67 12.68
CA ALA A 212 0.01 -6.23 13.23
C ALA A 212 -0.43 -7.37 12.30
N LYS A 213 -0.82 -8.55 12.82
CA LYS A 213 -1.02 -9.81 12.04
C LYS A 213 -1.53 -9.61 10.59
N SER A 214 -2.34 -8.57 10.38
CA SER A 214 -2.61 -7.92 9.10
C SER A 214 -1.44 -7.78 8.10
N ALA A 215 -0.30 -7.15 8.39
CA ALA A 215 0.68 -6.83 7.34
C ALA A 215 1.72 -7.93 7.03
N ARG A 216 1.52 -9.15 7.53
CA ARG A 216 2.25 -10.33 7.04
C ARG A 216 1.69 -10.70 5.66
N LEU A 217 2.49 -10.55 4.61
CA LEU A 217 2.21 -11.10 3.28
C LEU A 217 2.02 -12.62 3.42
N LEU A 218 0.79 -13.10 3.27
CA LEU A 218 0.45 -14.52 3.41
C LEU A 218 0.65 -15.25 2.09
N GLU A 219 1.89 -15.44 1.67
CA GLU A 219 2.26 -16.06 0.39
C GLU A 219 1.70 -17.47 0.13
N THR A 220 1.05 -18.12 1.12
CA THR A 220 0.67 -19.55 1.07
C THR A 220 -0.81 -19.86 0.81
N GLU A 221 -1.71 -18.88 0.75
CA GLU A 221 -3.15 -19.14 0.58
C GLU A 221 -3.62 -18.99 -0.88
N SER A 222 -4.44 -19.96 -1.34
CA SER A 222 -5.05 -19.94 -2.67
C SER A 222 -5.93 -18.69 -2.89
N PRO A 223 -5.89 -18.05 -4.08
CA PRO A 223 -6.77 -16.94 -4.44
C PRO A 223 -8.24 -17.31 -4.51
N VAL A 224 -8.55 -18.61 -4.61
CA VAL A 224 -9.90 -19.15 -4.69
C VAL A 224 -10.14 -20.18 -3.59
N ILE A 225 -11.34 -20.15 -3.03
CA ILE A 225 -11.88 -21.17 -2.13
C ILE A 225 -12.75 -22.08 -2.98
N VAL A 226 -12.50 -23.39 -2.94
CA VAL A 226 -13.23 -24.40 -3.71
C VAL A 226 -13.65 -25.55 -2.79
N ARG A 227 -14.87 -26.04 -2.98
CA ARG A 227 -15.41 -27.25 -2.33
C ARG A 227 -16.25 -28.03 -3.34
N GLU A 228 -16.17 -29.35 -3.29
CA GLU A 228 -17.07 -30.25 -4.03
C GLU A 228 -18.33 -30.46 -3.17
N SER A 229 -19.51 -30.33 -3.78
CA SER A 229 -20.80 -30.61 -3.17
C SER A 229 -21.19 -32.07 -3.43
N PRO A 230 -21.69 -32.80 -2.41
CA PRO A 230 -22.23 -34.15 -2.60
C PRO A 230 -23.62 -34.12 -3.26
N TYR A 231 -24.21 -32.94 -3.48
CA TYR A 231 -25.54 -32.75 -4.01
C TYR A 231 -25.50 -32.31 -5.48
N ASN A 232 -26.62 -32.51 -6.19
CA ASN A 232 -26.81 -31.95 -7.53
C ASN A 232 -26.84 -30.41 -7.51
N LEU A 233 -26.78 -29.80 -8.70
CA LEU A 233 -26.67 -28.35 -8.85
C LEU A 233 -27.82 -27.59 -8.17
N GLN A 234 -29.07 -28.01 -8.42
CA GLN A 234 -30.26 -27.34 -7.90
C GLN A 234 -30.29 -27.38 -6.37
N THR A 235 -30.05 -28.55 -5.79
CA THR A 235 -29.98 -28.71 -4.34
C THR A 235 -28.83 -27.88 -3.74
N THR A 236 -27.67 -27.85 -4.41
CA THR A 236 -26.51 -27.06 -3.96
C THR A 236 -26.84 -25.56 -3.94
N VAL A 237 -27.51 -25.04 -4.98
CA VAL A 237 -27.93 -23.63 -5.04
C VAL A 237 -28.85 -23.27 -3.86
N GLU A 238 -29.85 -24.09 -3.58
CA GLU A 238 -30.79 -23.86 -2.47
C GLU A 238 -30.12 -23.94 -1.09
N ARG A 239 -29.19 -24.88 -0.92
CA ARG A 239 -28.38 -24.99 0.30
C ARG A 239 -27.47 -23.78 0.49
N VAL A 240 -26.83 -23.28 -0.57
CA VAL A 240 -26.03 -22.03 -0.50
C VAL A 240 -26.91 -20.84 -0.10
N LYS A 241 -28.09 -20.66 -0.69
CA LYS A 241 -29.03 -19.58 -0.31
C LYS A 241 -29.42 -19.66 1.17
N THR A 242 -29.69 -20.87 1.65
CA THR A 242 -30.02 -21.14 3.05
C THR A 242 -28.86 -20.80 3.97
N ALA A 243 -27.66 -21.36 3.70
CA ALA A 243 -26.45 -21.11 4.48
C ALA A 243 -26.08 -19.62 4.52
N VAL A 244 -26.18 -18.91 3.40
CA VAL A 244 -26.00 -17.45 3.36
C VAL A 244 -26.90 -16.75 4.38
N THR A 245 -28.17 -17.15 4.43
CA THR A 245 -29.16 -16.58 5.37
C THR A 245 -28.85 -16.96 6.82
N THR A 246 -28.50 -18.23 7.10
CA THR A 246 -28.08 -18.72 8.42
C THR A 246 -26.90 -17.92 8.97
N HIS A 247 -25.97 -17.50 8.10
CA HIS A 247 -24.79 -16.73 8.46
C HIS A 247 -25.00 -15.21 8.51
N ASN A 248 -26.25 -14.73 8.58
CA ASN A 248 -26.61 -13.30 8.66
C ASN A 248 -26.19 -12.49 7.41
N PHE A 249 -26.23 -13.10 6.24
CA PHE A 249 -26.17 -12.41 4.96
C PHE A 249 -27.55 -12.53 4.30
N PHE A 250 -27.94 -11.54 3.50
CA PHE A 250 -29.05 -11.73 2.57
C PHE A 250 -28.47 -12.12 1.21
N TYR A 251 -29.10 -13.07 0.52
CA TYR A 251 -28.84 -13.27 -0.90
C TYR A 251 -29.79 -12.37 -1.71
N GLY A 252 -29.25 -11.72 -2.73
CA GLY A 252 -30.00 -10.78 -3.56
C GLY A 252 -30.36 -11.39 -4.91
N ARG A 253 -29.35 -11.62 -5.76
CA ARG A 253 -29.54 -12.13 -7.12
C ARG A 253 -29.01 -13.55 -7.23
N VAL A 254 -29.77 -14.40 -7.91
CA VAL A 254 -29.33 -15.73 -8.35
C VAL A 254 -29.52 -15.78 -9.85
N GLN A 255 -28.45 -16.05 -10.60
CA GLN A 255 -28.46 -15.97 -12.05
C GLN A 255 -27.41 -16.91 -12.64
N THR A 256 -27.51 -17.24 -13.92
CA THR A 256 -26.45 -17.97 -14.62
C THR A 256 -25.19 -17.10 -14.73
N LEU A 257 -24.03 -17.74 -14.95
CA LEU A 257 -22.76 -17.02 -15.20
C LEU A 257 -22.85 -16.10 -16.43
N GLU A 258 -23.63 -16.52 -17.42
CA GLU A 258 -23.79 -15.84 -18.72
C GLU A 258 -24.98 -14.89 -18.76
N TYR A 259 -25.66 -14.66 -17.63
CA TYR A 259 -26.84 -13.80 -17.58
C TYR A 259 -26.56 -12.42 -18.17
N GLY A 260 -27.31 -12.07 -19.22
CA GLY A 260 -27.16 -10.81 -19.96
C GLY A 260 -25.96 -10.75 -20.91
N MET A 261 -25.20 -11.84 -21.06
CA MET A 261 -24.12 -11.99 -22.05
C MET A 261 -24.58 -12.76 -23.29
N THR A 262 -25.62 -13.58 -23.17
CA THR A 262 -26.21 -14.37 -24.25
C THR A 262 -27.74 -14.25 -24.26
N GLU A 263 -28.40 -14.82 -25.27
CA GLU A 263 -29.86 -14.96 -25.25
C GLU A 263 -30.27 -15.90 -24.11
N PRO A 264 -31.36 -15.63 -23.36
CA PRO A 264 -31.75 -16.46 -22.21
C PRO A 264 -31.88 -17.96 -22.49
N ALA A 265 -32.31 -18.34 -23.69
CA ALA A 265 -32.44 -19.75 -24.10
C ALA A 265 -31.09 -20.45 -24.36
N LYS A 266 -30.00 -19.69 -24.50
CA LYS A 266 -28.64 -20.17 -24.76
C LYS A 266 -27.73 -20.13 -23.53
N GLU A 267 -28.19 -19.53 -22.43
CA GLU A 267 -27.45 -19.49 -21.18
C GLU A 267 -27.18 -20.90 -20.66
N ASN A 268 -25.96 -21.15 -20.20
CA ASN A 268 -25.61 -22.43 -19.60
C ASN A 268 -26.25 -22.58 -18.20
N PRO A 269 -27.23 -23.49 -18.01
CA PRO A 269 -27.89 -23.65 -16.72
C PRO A 269 -27.00 -24.34 -15.68
N LYS A 270 -25.85 -24.91 -16.08
CA LYS A 270 -24.91 -25.61 -15.21
C LYS A 270 -23.95 -24.70 -14.46
N GLN A 271 -24.05 -23.39 -14.64
CA GLN A 271 -23.15 -22.40 -14.05
C GLN A 271 -23.97 -21.28 -13.42
N VAL A 272 -24.08 -21.27 -12.10
CA VAL A 272 -24.97 -20.38 -11.36
C VAL A 272 -24.16 -19.53 -10.38
N ILE A 273 -24.51 -18.26 -10.24
CA ILE A 273 -23.94 -17.35 -9.23
C ILE A 273 -25.03 -17.00 -8.23
N VAL A 274 -24.71 -17.15 -6.94
CA VAL A 274 -25.48 -16.60 -5.83
C VAL A 274 -24.76 -15.35 -5.32
N TYR A 275 -25.38 -14.18 -5.51
CA TYR A 275 -24.90 -12.92 -4.97
C TYR A 275 -25.49 -12.67 -3.59
N PHE A 276 -24.66 -12.25 -2.64
CA PHE A 276 -25.08 -12.03 -1.26
C PHE A 276 -24.33 -10.87 -0.61
N CYS A 277 -24.82 -10.42 0.55
CA CYS A 277 -24.23 -9.30 1.26
C CYS A 277 -24.60 -9.28 2.75
N ASN A 278 -23.65 -8.84 3.57
CA ASN A 278 -23.89 -8.38 4.93
C ASN A 278 -23.67 -6.86 4.93
N ILE A 279 -24.75 -6.11 5.14
CA ILE A 279 -24.74 -4.64 5.01
C ILE A 279 -23.82 -3.99 6.06
N SER A 280 -23.77 -4.55 7.28
CA SER A 280 -22.90 -4.00 8.34
C SER A 280 -21.43 -4.14 7.96
N LEU A 281 -21.02 -5.33 7.54
CA LEU A 281 -19.65 -5.61 7.12
C LEU A 281 -19.26 -4.83 5.86
N LEU A 282 -20.20 -4.68 4.92
CA LEU A 282 -20.05 -3.83 3.73
C LEU A 282 -19.73 -2.38 4.12
N ASN A 283 -20.54 -1.79 4.99
CA ASN A 283 -20.36 -0.40 5.41
C ASN A 283 -19.03 -0.19 6.16
N GLN A 284 -18.65 -1.16 7.01
CA GLN A 284 -17.35 -1.14 7.69
C GLN A 284 -16.19 -1.19 6.69
N ALA A 285 -16.23 -2.10 5.71
CA ALA A 285 -15.18 -2.24 4.70
C ALA A 285 -15.06 -0.99 3.80
N LEU A 286 -16.17 -0.43 3.33
CA LEU A 286 -16.17 0.79 2.52
C LEU A 286 -15.65 2.02 3.29
N ALA A 287 -15.90 2.09 4.60
CA ALA A 287 -15.39 3.15 5.45
C ALA A 287 -13.86 3.09 5.61
N VAL A 288 -13.28 1.88 5.61
CA VAL A 288 -11.83 1.68 5.67
C VAL A 288 -11.18 1.96 4.31
N ASP A 289 -11.78 1.46 3.22
CA ASP A 289 -11.28 1.69 1.87
C ASP A 289 -12.41 1.59 0.83
N PRO A 290 -12.80 2.67 0.15
CA PRO A 290 -13.89 2.61 -0.82
C PRO A 290 -13.56 1.74 -2.05
N ARG A 291 -12.27 1.45 -2.30
CA ARG A 291 -11.84 0.57 -3.41
C ARG A 291 -12.34 -0.86 -3.25
N VAL A 292 -12.83 -1.25 -2.07
CA VAL A 292 -13.48 -2.56 -1.88
C VAL A 292 -14.70 -2.77 -2.79
N GLY A 293 -15.30 -1.67 -3.27
CA GLY A 293 -16.31 -1.66 -4.34
C GLY A 293 -15.99 -2.53 -5.55
N MET A 294 -14.72 -2.71 -5.90
CA MET A 294 -14.31 -3.47 -7.09
C MET A 294 -14.67 -4.96 -7.06
N PHE A 295 -14.97 -5.52 -5.88
CA PHE A 295 -15.32 -6.94 -5.73
C PHE A 295 -16.66 -7.15 -5.02
N LEU A 296 -17.49 -6.11 -4.95
CA LEU A 296 -18.84 -6.18 -4.39
C LEU A 296 -19.89 -6.36 -5.50
N PRO A 297 -21.05 -6.98 -5.18
CA PRO A 297 -21.37 -7.69 -3.94
C PRO A 297 -20.64 -9.03 -3.81
N CYS A 298 -20.72 -9.66 -2.64
CA CYS A 298 -20.16 -11.00 -2.43
C CYS A 298 -20.83 -12.02 -3.37
N ARG A 299 -20.08 -13.04 -3.79
CA ARG A 299 -20.56 -14.04 -4.76
C ARG A 299 -19.99 -15.42 -4.51
N ILE A 300 -20.85 -16.45 -4.59
CA ILE A 300 -20.45 -17.85 -4.71
C ILE A 300 -20.91 -18.34 -6.08
N THR A 301 -19.98 -18.92 -6.84
CA THR A 301 -20.26 -19.56 -8.13
C THR A 301 -20.39 -21.07 -7.91
N ILE A 302 -21.47 -21.66 -8.41
CA ILE A 302 -21.74 -23.09 -8.38
C ILE A 302 -21.69 -23.62 -9.82
N LEU A 303 -20.90 -24.66 -10.05
CA LEU A 303 -20.64 -25.25 -11.37
C LEU A 303 -20.88 -26.76 -11.33
N GLU A 304 -21.70 -27.28 -12.24
CA GLU A 304 -21.76 -28.72 -12.52
C GLU A 304 -20.77 -29.08 -13.63
N LYS A 305 -19.84 -29.97 -13.31
CA LYS A 305 -18.82 -30.51 -14.22
C LYS A 305 -19.41 -31.56 -15.17
N PRO A 306 -18.74 -31.88 -16.30
CA PRO A 306 -19.21 -32.89 -17.24
C PRO A 306 -19.40 -34.31 -16.65
N ASP A 307 -18.69 -34.62 -15.57
CA ASP A 307 -18.80 -35.88 -14.82
C ASP A 307 -19.96 -35.90 -13.82
N GLY A 308 -20.79 -34.85 -13.79
CA GLY A 308 -21.95 -34.71 -12.90
C GLY A 308 -21.62 -34.20 -11.50
N LYS A 309 -20.34 -33.99 -11.16
CA LYS A 309 -19.93 -33.43 -9.87
C LYS A 309 -20.19 -31.92 -9.83
N VAL A 310 -20.51 -31.41 -8.64
CA VAL A 310 -20.80 -29.98 -8.46
C VAL A 310 -19.72 -29.35 -7.59
N ASP A 311 -19.11 -28.27 -8.07
CA ASP A 311 -18.17 -27.47 -7.29
C ASP A 311 -18.83 -26.14 -6.89
N ILE A 312 -18.57 -25.70 -5.66
CA ILE A 312 -18.83 -24.33 -5.22
C ILE A 312 -17.51 -23.59 -5.06
N MET A 313 -17.48 -22.36 -5.53
CA MET A 313 -16.26 -21.57 -5.68
C MET A 313 -16.49 -20.12 -5.26
N SER A 314 -15.49 -19.54 -4.62
CA SER A 314 -15.42 -18.10 -4.37
C SER A 314 -13.99 -17.58 -4.48
N VAL A 315 -13.86 -16.28 -4.70
CA VAL A 315 -12.62 -15.55 -4.38
C VAL A 315 -12.30 -15.65 -2.90
N ASN A 316 -11.01 -15.65 -2.55
CA ASN A 316 -10.53 -15.54 -1.18
C ASN A 316 -10.35 -14.06 -0.81
N PRO A 317 -11.22 -13.48 0.06
CA PRO A 317 -11.16 -12.06 0.39
C PRO A 317 -9.84 -11.66 1.05
N LYS A 318 -9.21 -12.58 1.80
CA LYS A 318 -7.89 -12.37 2.42
C LYS A 318 -6.76 -12.23 1.40
N VAL A 319 -6.84 -12.94 0.28
CA VAL A 319 -5.86 -12.79 -0.80
C VAL A 319 -6.14 -11.52 -1.59
N LEU A 320 -7.41 -11.21 -1.85
CA LEU A 320 -7.81 -9.98 -2.51
C LEU A 320 -7.44 -8.72 -1.71
N SER A 321 -7.39 -8.80 -0.38
CA SER A 321 -7.01 -7.66 0.48
C SER A 321 -5.65 -7.06 0.09
N ARG A 322 -4.75 -7.87 -0.50
CA ARG A 322 -3.44 -7.45 -1.01
C ARG A 322 -3.52 -6.39 -2.10
N LEU A 323 -4.55 -6.45 -2.95
CA LEU A 323 -4.73 -5.49 -4.05
C LEU A 323 -4.92 -4.06 -3.54
N PHE A 324 -5.40 -3.91 -2.31
CA PHE A 324 -5.62 -2.60 -1.70
C PHE A 324 -4.37 -2.06 -1.04
N ASN A 325 -3.41 -2.92 -0.68
CA ASN A 325 -2.23 -2.52 0.09
C ASN A 325 -2.67 -1.66 1.30
N ASN A 326 -3.64 -2.17 2.08
CA ASN A 326 -4.21 -1.50 3.26
C ASN A 326 -4.37 -2.53 4.38
N SER A 327 -3.54 -2.46 5.41
CA SER A 327 -3.52 -3.44 6.49
C SER A 327 -4.75 -3.38 7.40
N GLU A 328 -5.47 -2.25 7.41
CA GLU A 328 -6.70 -2.09 8.20
C GLU A 328 -7.86 -2.93 7.64
N LEU A 329 -7.81 -3.29 6.34
CA LEU A 329 -8.78 -4.21 5.74
C LEU A 329 -8.55 -5.68 6.10
N ASN A 330 -7.33 -6.05 6.51
CA ASN A 330 -6.96 -7.47 6.54
C ASN A 330 -7.75 -8.27 7.56
N GLN A 331 -8.16 -7.66 8.68
CA GLN A 331 -9.04 -8.34 9.64
C GLN A 331 -10.45 -8.54 9.05
N LEU A 332 -11.05 -7.49 8.46
CA LEU A 332 -12.36 -7.59 7.79
C LEU A 332 -12.35 -8.63 6.65
N CYS A 333 -11.26 -8.69 5.89
CA CYS A 333 -11.09 -9.67 4.83
C CYS A 333 -10.87 -11.09 5.38
N GLU A 334 -10.23 -11.25 6.54
CA GLU A 334 -10.12 -12.55 7.20
C GLU A 334 -11.46 -13.02 7.77
N ASP A 335 -12.20 -12.13 8.43
CA ASP A 335 -13.55 -12.43 8.94
C ASP A 335 -14.50 -12.79 7.79
N MET A 336 -14.38 -12.09 6.66
CA MET A 336 -15.13 -12.43 5.45
C MET A 336 -14.71 -13.78 4.88
N LYS A 337 -13.41 -14.10 4.81
CA LYS A 337 -12.94 -15.43 4.38
C LYS A 337 -13.56 -16.52 5.25
N GLN A 338 -13.55 -16.35 6.58
CA GLN A 338 -14.15 -17.30 7.51
C GLN A 338 -15.65 -17.47 7.24
N SER A 339 -16.36 -16.36 7.00
CA SER A 339 -17.80 -16.39 6.66
C SER A 339 -18.05 -17.16 5.35
N TYR A 340 -17.26 -16.92 4.31
CA TYR A 340 -17.34 -17.68 3.06
C TYR A 340 -17.08 -19.17 3.28
N THR A 341 -16.02 -19.52 4.01
CA THR A 341 -15.69 -20.92 4.31
C THR A 341 -16.82 -21.61 5.07
N ALA A 342 -17.40 -20.96 6.09
CA ALA A 342 -18.50 -21.53 6.88
C ALA A 342 -19.77 -21.73 6.03
N ILE A 343 -20.16 -20.72 5.24
CA ILE A 343 -21.31 -20.82 4.31
C ILE A 343 -21.11 -21.96 3.32
N MET A 344 -19.92 -22.05 2.72
CA MET A 344 -19.60 -23.09 1.75
C MET A 344 -19.58 -24.47 2.40
N GLU A 345 -19.05 -24.61 3.62
CA GLU A 345 -19.03 -25.86 4.37
C GLU A 345 -20.46 -26.30 4.72
N GLU A 346 -21.28 -25.46 5.32
CA GLU A 346 -22.70 -25.76 5.62
C GLU A 346 -23.48 -26.16 4.36
N ALA A 347 -23.24 -25.48 3.23
CA ALA A 347 -23.90 -25.81 1.98
C ALA A 347 -23.51 -27.19 1.42
N THR A 348 -22.32 -27.69 1.75
CA THR A 348 -21.77 -28.97 1.24
C THR A 348 -21.81 -30.14 2.23
N LEU A 349 -22.16 -29.90 3.50
CA LEU A 349 -22.38 -30.94 4.51
C LEU A 349 -23.71 -31.67 4.30
#